data_AF-A0A6P7ZIM4-F1
#
_entry.id   AF-A0A6P7ZIM4-F1
#
_cell.length_a   1.000
_cell.length_b   1.000
_cell.length_c   1.000
_cell.angle_alpha   90.00
_cell.angle_beta   90.00
_cell.angle_gamma   90.00
#
_symmetry.space_group_name_H-M   'P 1'
#
loop_
_entity.id
_entity.type
_entity.pdbx_description
1 polymer ?
#
loop_
_entity_poly.entity_id
_entity_poly.type
_entity_poly.pdbx_seq_one_letter_code
_entity_poly.pdbx_strand_id
1 'polypeptide(L)'
;MVKLTLWDGSPLASLLKALIRLPHRSSSAEPATLPRRRVKSKDSCEAILPEQVKWKVFCAAMHKSECDQAALERLKVFDGIPPPYDRRKRMVVPAALKIVYPNLHISRLAHEVKWKYQASIATLEEKWKEQAKLHYEKKKEVMKLKKHSEKNVEGKITKYTDVLKQYGILLRV
;
A
#
# COMPACT_ATOMS: atom_id res chain seq x y z
N MET A 1 -27.97 -22.57 61.58
CA MET A 1 -27.77 -21.55 62.64
C MET A 1 -26.30 -21.61 63.05
N VAL A 2 -25.45 -20.75 62.45
CA VAL A 2 -24.86 -19.53 63.05
C VAL A 2 -23.85 -19.91 64.15
N LYS A 3 -22.53 -19.69 64.02
CA LYS A 3 -21.83 -18.39 63.90
C LYS A 3 -20.36 -18.70 63.53
N LEU A 4 -19.85 -18.24 62.39
CA LEU A 4 -18.41 -18.00 62.23
C LEU A 4 -18.24 -16.48 62.19
N THR A 5 -17.86 -15.93 63.34
CA THR A 5 -17.62 -14.50 63.53
C THR A 5 -16.36 -14.10 62.78
N LEU A 6 -16.54 -13.16 61.85
CA LEU A 6 -15.66 -12.05 61.51
C LEU A 6 -14.26 -12.10 62.16
N TRP A 7 -13.24 -12.34 61.34
CA TRP A 7 -11.92 -11.73 61.53
C TRP A 7 -11.85 -10.48 60.64
N ASP A 8 -12.54 -9.43 61.08
CA ASP A 8 -12.41 -8.09 60.51
C ASP A 8 -11.12 -7.47 61.06
N GLY A 9 -10.03 -7.60 60.30
CA GLY A 9 -8.77 -6.95 60.66
C GLY A 9 -7.51 -7.41 59.92
N SER A 10 -7.58 -8.47 59.11
CA SER A 10 -6.40 -8.93 58.36
C SER A 10 -6.16 -8.08 57.10
N PRO A 11 -4.93 -7.55 56.87
CA PRO A 11 -4.60 -6.81 55.65
C PRO A 11 -4.79 -7.63 54.36
N LEU A 12 -4.74 -8.96 54.46
CA LEU A 12 -5.08 -9.89 53.38
C LEU A 12 -6.57 -9.86 53.01
N ALA A 13 -7.49 -9.63 53.95
CA ALA A 13 -8.93 -9.53 53.67
C ALA A 13 -9.27 -8.21 52.95
N SER A 14 -8.53 -7.14 53.26
CA SER A 14 -8.59 -5.86 52.54
C SER A 14 -8.03 -5.97 51.13
N LEU A 15 -6.92 -6.69 50.94
CA LEU A 15 -6.36 -6.98 49.62
C LEU A 15 -7.28 -7.88 48.78
N LEU A 16 -7.93 -8.88 49.39
CA LEU A 16 -8.87 -9.76 48.68
C LEU A 16 -10.16 -9.00 48.29
N LYS A 17 -10.70 -8.15 49.17
CA LYS A 17 -11.83 -7.25 48.84
C LYS A 17 -11.44 -6.21 47.79
N ALA A 18 -10.19 -5.71 47.79
CA ALA A 18 -9.69 -4.82 46.74
C ALA A 18 -9.54 -5.54 45.40
N LEU A 19 -9.08 -6.81 45.40
CA LEU A 19 -8.94 -7.62 44.19
C LEU A 19 -10.29 -7.98 43.56
N ILE A 20 -11.30 -8.26 44.40
CA ILE A 20 -12.68 -8.57 43.96
C ILE A 20 -13.43 -7.30 43.50
N ARG A 21 -13.01 -6.11 43.96
CA ARG A 21 -13.57 -4.81 43.53
C ARG A 21 -12.82 -4.18 42.35
N LEU A 22 -11.79 -4.84 41.81
CA LEU A 22 -11.22 -4.43 40.53
C LEU A 22 -12.29 -4.67 39.47
N PRO A 23 -12.72 -3.64 38.73
CA PRO A 23 -13.66 -3.84 37.64
C PRO A 23 -13.02 -4.85 36.69
N HIS A 24 -13.72 -5.95 36.45
CA HIS A 24 -13.44 -6.86 35.36
C HIS A 24 -13.25 -5.97 34.13
N ARG A 25 -12.02 -5.87 33.63
CA ARG A 25 -11.70 -5.10 32.43
C ARG A 25 -12.38 -5.83 31.27
N SER A 26 -13.67 -5.55 31.08
CA SER A 26 -14.41 -6.00 29.93
C SER A 26 -13.65 -5.50 28.71
N SER A 27 -13.23 -6.46 27.89
CA SER A 27 -12.65 -6.25 26.58
C SER A 27 -13.71 -5.70 25.61
N SER A 28 -14.27 -4.54 25.94
CA SER A 28 -14.98 -3.68 25.02
C SER A 28 -14.22 -2.36 25.00
N ALA A 29 -13.02 -2.40 24.42
CA ALA A 29 -12.43 -1.19 23.88
C ALA A 29 -13.40 -0.70 22.80
N GLU A 30 -14.29 0.24 23.16
CA GLU A 30 -14.88 1.10 22.15
C GLU A 30 -13.72 1.67 21.33
N PRO A 31 -13.74 1.55 20.00
CA PRO A 31 -12.70 2.17 19.20
C PRO A 31 -12.77 3.66 19.50
N ALA A 32 -11.70 4.20 20.10
CA ALA A 32 -11.58 5.62 20.38
C ALA A 32 -11.95 6.37 19.10
N THR A 33 -13.16 6.92 19.07
CA THR A 33 -13.63 7.71 17.95
C THR A 33 -12.81 8.98 18.03
N LEU A 34 -11.81 9.08 17.14
CA LEU A 34 -11.01 10.28 17.00
C LEU A 34 -11.96 11.48 17.00
N PRO A 35 -11.74 12.50 17.83
CA PRO A 35 -12.64 13.65 17.88
C PRO A 35 -12.74 14.21 16.47
N ARG A 36 -13.98 14.22 15.95
CA ARG A 36 -14.27 14.74 14.61
C ARG A 36 -13.93 16.23 14.65
N ARG A 37 -12.72 16.62 14.21
CA ARG A 37 -12.30 18.02 14.11
C ARG A 37 -13.23 18.70 13.11
N ARG A 38 -14.31 19.30 13.61
CA ARG A 38 -15.25 20.07 12.80
C ARG A 38 -14.65 21.46 12.61
N VAL A 39 -13.86 21.63 11.55
CA VAL A 39 -13.43 22.96 11.11
C VAL A 39 -14.66 23.64 10.52
N LYS A 40 -15.14 24.71 11.16
CA LYS A 40 -16.23 25.53 10.63
C LYS A 40 -15.69 26.47 9.55
N SER A 41 -15.38 25.96 8.37
CA SER A 41 -15.12 26.78 7.19
C SER A 41 -15.85 26.17 6.00
N LYS A 42 -16.60 26.99 5.28
CA LYS A 42 -17.61 26.59 4.28
C LYS A 42 -17.04 25.86 3.05
N ASP A 43 -15.71 25.88 2.87
CA ASP A 43 -15.03 25.39 1.67
C ASP A 43 -14.04 24.23 1.92
N SER A 44 -14.11 23.54 3.07
CA SER A 44 -13.29 22.34 3.26
C SER A 44 -13.85 21.19 2.41
N CYS A 45 -13.33 21.01 1.20
CA CYS A 45 -13.71 19.93 0.28
C CYS A 45 -13.66 18.56 0.98
N GLU A 46 -14.83 18.00 1.30
CA GLU A 46 -15.05 16.66 1.88
C GLU A 46 -14.80 15.51 0.88
N ALA A 47 -13.98 15.72 -0.15
CA ALA A 47 -13.65 14.67 -1.12
C ALA A 47 -12.48 13.82 -0.60
N ILE A 48 -12.78 12.60 -0.16
CA ILE A 48 -11.81 11.60 0.32
C ILE A 48 -11.57 10.61 -0.84
N LEU A 49 -10.88 11.08 -1.87
CA LEU A 49 -10.36 10.24 -2.95
C LEU A 49 -9.04 9.60 -2.46
N PRO A 50 -8.77 8.30 -2.71
CA PRO A 50 -7.52 7.68 -2.27
C PRO A 50 -6.26 8.41 -2.80
N GLU A 51 -6.31 8.97 -4.00
CA GLU A 51 -5.30 9.87 -4.57
C GLU A 51 -5.07 11.09 -3.69
N GLN A 52 -6.15 11.78 -3.33
CA GLN A 52 -6.12 12.96 -2.47
C GLN A 52 -5.66 12.63 -1.06
N VAL A 53 -5.90 11.41 -0.56
CA VAL A 53 -5.37 10.95 0.74
C VAL A 53 -3.85 10.80 0.67
N LYS A 54 -3.33 10.12 -0.35
CA LYS A 54 -1.88 9.97 -0.57
C LYS A 54 -1.21 11.34 -0.74
N TRP A 55 -1.82 12.22 -1.53
CA TRP A 55 -1.39 13.60 -1.74
C TRP A 55 -1.39 14.39 -0.43
N LYS A 56 -2.48 14.36 0.34
CA LYS A 56 -2.58 15.04 1.65
C LYS A 56 -1.53 14.56 2.63
N VAL A 57 -1.21 13.26 2.67
CA VAL A 57 -0.12 12.74 3.52
C VAL A 57 1.22 13.34 3.11
N PHE A 58 1.50 13.43 1.81
CA PHE A 58 2.73 14.00 1.31
C PHE A 58 2.79 15.54 1.52
N CYS A 59 1.71 16.26 1.22
CA CYS A 59 1.60 17.69 1.51
C CYS A 59 1.74 17.98 3.00
N ALA A 60 1.10 17.21 3.88
CA ALA A 60 1.20 17.42 5.33
C ALA A 60 2.65 17.38 5.82
N ALA A 61 3.51 16.58 5.17
CA ALA A 61 4.93 16.52 5.47
C ALA A 61 5.74 17.65 4.79
N MET A 62 5.37 18.08 3.58
CA MET A 62 6.23 18.84 2.66
C MET A 62 5.48 20.01 2.00
N HIS A 63 5.05 21.01 2.77
CA HIS A 63 4.33 22.19 2.23
C HIS A 63 4.84 23.54 2.74
N LYS A 64 5.91 23.55 3.55
CA LYS A 64 6.29 24.76 4.29
C LYS A 64 7.37 25.57 3.57
N SER A 65 8.23 24.92 2.80
CA SER A 65 9.25 25.60 1.99
C SER A 65 8.77 25.82 0.56
N GLU A 66 9.26 26.88 -0.08
CA GLU A 66 9.11 27.08 -1.54
C GLU A 66 9.72 25.93 -2.34
N CYS A 67 10.81 25.34 -1.85
CA CYS A 67 11.42 24.13 -2.42
C CYS A 67 10.46 22.94 -2.38
N ASP A 68 9.72 22.78 -1.28
CA ASP A 68 8.75 21.69 -1.11
C ASP A 68 7.54 21.91 -2.02
N GLN A 69 7.10 23.16 -2.19
CA GLN A 69 6.07 23.54 -3.14
C GLN A 69 6.47 23.15 -4.58
N ALA A 70 7.70 23.45 -4.98
CA ALA A 70 8.24 23.05 -6.28
C ALA A 70 8.37 21.52 -6.43
N ALA A 71 8.61 20.78 -5.34
CA ALA A 71 8.61 19.32 -5.35
C ALA A 71 7.20 18.74 -5.51
N LEU A 72 6.21 19.36 -4.85
CA LEU A 72 4.80 19.00 -4.96
C LEU A 72 4.28 19.16 -6.39
N GLU A 73 4.63 20.25 -7.08
CA GLU A 73 4.23 20.49 -8.48
C GLU A 73 4.72 19.40 -9.45
N ARG A 74 5.84 18.76 -9.14
CA ARG A 74 6.40 17.66 -9.95
C ARG A 74 5.70 16.33 -9.68
N LEU A 75 5.11 16.16 -8.49
CA LEU A 75 4.48 14.92 -8.08
C LEU A 75 3.05 14.83 -8.64
N LYS A 76 2.77 13.74 -9.34
CA LYS A 76 1.42 13.38 -9.79
C LYS A 76 1.03 12.06 -9.18
N VAL A 77 -0.10 12.02 -8.48
CA VAL A 77 -0.67 10.82 -7.88
C VAL A 77 -1.94 10.51 -8.65
N PHE A 78 -2.23 9.24 -8.89
CA PHE A 78 -3.48 8.81 -9.52
C PHE A 78 -4.01 7.56 -8.80
N ASP A 79 -5.31 7.33 -8.90
CA ASP A 79 -5.91 6.02 -8.63
C ASP A 79 -6.21 5.29 -9.95
N GLY A 80 -5.65 4.10 -10.10
CA GLY A 80 -5.57 3.40 -11.39
C GLY A 80 -4.38 3.85 -12.24
N ILE A 81 -4.34 3.41 -13.50
CA ILE A 81 -3.22 3.60 -14.44
C ILE A 81 -3.71 4.36 -15.69
N PRO A 82 -3.65 5.71 -15.71
CA PRO A 82 -4.20 6.46 -16.83
C PRO A 82 -3.50 6.14 -18.17
N PRO A 83 -4.16 6.36 -19.34
CA PRO A 83 -3.67 5.95 -20.66
C PRO A 83 -2.22 6.36 -21.01
N PRO A 84 -1.72 7.55 -20.61
CA PRO A 84 -0.32 7.93 -20.86
C PRO A 84 0.73 7.06 -20.12
N TYR A 85 0.33 6.38 -19.04
CA TYR A 85 1.21 5.60 -18.16
C TYR A 85 1.05 4.09 -18.32
N ASP A 86 -0.01 3.61 -18.98
CA ASP A 86 -0.28 2.18 -19.17
C ASP A 86 0.88 1.46 -19.90
N ARG A 87 1.37 2.07 -20.98
CA ARG A 87 2.46 1.51 -21.81
C ARG A 87 3.86 1.68 -21.19
N ARG A 88 4.00 2.41 -20.09
CA ARG A 88 5.29 2.68 -19.45
C ARG A 88 5.61 1.61 -18.42
N LYS A 89 6.89 1.24 -18.30
CA LYS A 89 7.35 0.34 -17.24
C LYS A 89 7.20 1.03 -15.89
N ARG A 90 6.37 0.47 -15.02
CA ARG A 90 6.19 0.93 -13.64
C ARG A 90 7.30 0.39 -12.75
N MET A 91 7.82 1.24 -11.88
CA MET A 91 8.85 0.88 -10.90
C MET A 91 8.20 0.62 -9.54
N VAL A 92 8.90 -0.17 -8.71
CA VAL A 92 8.48 -0.52 -7.36
C VAL A 92 9.55 -0.04 -6.40
N VAL A 93 9.14 0.57 -5.28
CA VAL A 93 10.02 0.92 -4.17
C VAL A 93 10.00 -0.24 -3.17
N PRO A 94 11.07 -1.04 -3.05
CA PRO A 94 11.06 -2.26 -2.25
C PRO A 94 10.84 -2.00 -0.75
N ALA A 95 11.37 -0.88 -0.22
CA ALA A 95 11.23 -0.50 1.18
C ALA A 95 9.78 -0.17 1.60
N ALA A 96 8.90 0.12 0.64
CA ALA A 96 7.50 0.50 0.88
C ALA A 96 6.50 -0.63 0.61
N LEU A 97 6.98 -1.86 0.36
CA LEU A 97 6.11 -3.00 0.07
C LEU A 97 5.45 -3.55 1.33
N LYS A 98 4.12 -3.71 1.26
CA LYS A 98 3.27 -4.22 2.33
C LYS A 98 3.46 -5.71 2.66
N ILE A 99 4.43 -6.41 2.05
CA ILE A 99 4.66 -7.85 2.24
C ILE A 99 4.87 -8.20 3.74
N VAL A 100 5.28 -7.24 4.56
CA VAL A 100 5.57 -7.39 5.99
C VAL A 100 4.34 -7.23 6.93
N TYR A 101 3.25 -6.53 6.54
CA TYR A 101 2.12 -6.22 7.46
C TYR A 101 0.73 -6.29 6.77
N PRO A 102 -0.14 -7.28 7.08
CA PRO A 102 -1.28 -7.64 6.23
C PRO A 102 -2.55 -6.74 6.25
N ASN A 103 -2.77 -5.86 7.22
CA ASN A 103 -4.16 -5.70 7.68
C ASN A 103 -5.01 -4.53 7.14
N LEU A 104 -4.56 -3.72 6.16
CA LEU A 104 -5.40 -2.60 5.68
C LEU A 104 -5.35 -2.34 4.17
N HIS A 105 -6.52 -2.43 3.50
CA HIS A 105 -6.66 -2.07 2.08
C HIS A 105 -7.22 -0.65 1.98
N ILE A 106 -6.42 0.28 1.48
CA ILE A 106 -6.79 1.69 1.30
C ILE A 106 -8.06 1.82 0.44
N SER A 107 -8.20 0.96 -0.58
CA SER A 107 -9.37 0.95 -1.47
C SER A 107 -10.67 0.63 -0.74
N ARG A 108 -10.65 -0.28 0.23
CA ARG A 108 -11.84 -0.63 1.04
C ARG A 108 -12.24 0.52 1.96
N LEU A 109 -11.26 1.10 2.66
CA LEU A 109 -11.50 2.26 3.53
C LEU A 109 -12.05 3.45 2.75
N ALA A 110 -11.52 3.72 1.55
CA ALA A 110 -11.99 4.82 0.74
C ALA A 110 -13.47 4.66 0.36
N HIS A 111 -13.89 3.44 0.00
CA HIS A 111 -15.30 3.15 -0.30
C HIS A 111 -16.22 3.38 0.89
N GLU A 112 -15.82 2.92 2.08
CA GLU A 112 -16.53 3.17 3.33
C GLU A 112 -16.62 4.68 3.62
N VAL A 113 -15.58 5.44 3.25
CA VAL A 113 -15.47 6.89 3.42
C VAL A 113 -15.90 7.64 2.14
N LYS A 114 -17.08 7.30 1.63
CA LYS A 114 -17.82 8.02 0.57
C LYS A 114 -17.10 8.15 -0.80
N TRP A 115 -16.14 7.28 -1.12
CA TRP A 115 -15.58 7.23 -2.47
C TRP A 115 -16.48 6.46 -3.43
N LYS A 116 -16.98 7.14 -4.48
CA LYS A 116 -17.97 6.59 -5.42
C LYS A 116 -17.38 5.81 -6.60
N TYR A 117 -16.13 6.09 -6.98
CA TYR A 117 -15.56 5.65 -8.26
C TYR A 117 -14.84 4.29 -8.20
N GLN A 118 -14.99 3.54 -7.10
CA GLN A 118 -14.32 2.25 -6.94
C GLN A 118 -14.70 1.26 -8.06
N ALA A 119 -16.00 1.10 -8.34
CA ALA A 119 -16.48 0.15 -9.34
C ALA A 119 -16.04 0.54 -10.76
N SER A 120 -16.12 1.83 -11.11
CA SER A 120 -15.67 2.32 -12.41
C SER A 120 -14.17 2.08 -12.62
N ILE A 121 -13.34 2.32 -11.61
CA ILE A 121 -11.89 2.11 -11.73
C ILE A 121 -11.58 0.62 -11.84
N ALA A 122 -12.26 -0.25 -11.09
CA ALA A 122 -12.09 -1.69 -11.20
C ALA A 122 -12.34 -2.20 -12.63
N THR A 123 -13.43 -1.74 -13.27
CA THR A 123 -13.74 -2.12 -14.66
C THR A 123 -12.70 -1.62 -15.68
N LEU A 124 -12.12 -0.44 -15.45
CA LEU A 124 -11.06 0.10 -16.31
C LEU A 124 -9.74 -0.64 -16.12
N GLU A 125 -9.41 -1.01 -14.89
CA GLU A 125 -8.23 -1.83 -14.58
C GLU A 125 -8.33 -3.24 -15.17
N GLU A 126 -9.51 -3.84 -15.20
CA GLU A 126 -9.75 -5.13 -15.86
C GLU A 126 -9.47 -5.04 -17.36
N LYS A 127 -10.02 -4.04 -18.04
CA LYS A 127 -9.74 -3.77 -19.46
C LYS A 127 -8.24 -3.59 -19.73
N TRP A 128 -7.53 -2.87 -18.86
CA TRP A 128 -6.08 -2.71 -19.00
C TRP A 128 -5.31 -4.00 -18.74
N LYS A 129 -5.73 -4.83 -17.78
CA LYS A 129 -5.10 -6.14 -17.53
C LYS A 129 -5.26 -7.06 -18.74
N GLU A 130 -6.39 -7.03 -19.43
CA GLU A 130 -6.59 -7.79 -20.67
C GLU A 130 -5.63 -7.33 -21.78
N GLN A 131 -5.54 -6.02 -22.02
CA GLN A 131 -4.61 -5.46 -23.00
C GLN A 131 -3.14 -5.78 -22.66
N ALA A 132 -2.78 -5.68 -21.38
CA ALA A 132 -1.45 -6.01 -20.90
C ALA A 132 -1.11 -7.50 -21.07
N LYS A 133 -2.07 -8.41 -20.87
CA LYS A 133 -1.91 -9.85 -21.14
C LYS A 133 -1.62 -10.12 -22.61
N LEU A 134 -2.41 -9.55 -23.52
CA LEU A 134 -2.20 -9.69 -24.97
C LEU A 134 -0.83 -9.16 -25.40
N HIS A 135 -0.41 -8.02 -24.86
CA HIS A 135 0.93 -7.48 -25.12
C HIS A 135 2.04 -8.41 -24.58
N TYR A 136 1.87 -8.98 -23.38
CA TYR A 136 2.84 -9.89 -22.79
C TYR A 136 2.98 -11.19 -23.57
N GLU A 137 1.88 -11.77 -24.06
CA GLU A 137 1.88 -12.98 -24.89
C GLU A 137 2.67 -12.76 -26.19
N LYS A 138 2.38 -11.67 -26.91
CA LYS A 138 3.13 -11.26 -28.11
C LYS A 138 4.62 -11.07 -27.81
N LYS A 139 4.94 -10.39 -26.71
CA LYS A 139 6.34 -10.18 -26.28
C LYS A 139 7.05 -11.50 -25.95
N LYS A 140 6.34 -12.45 -25.33
CA LYS A 140 6.86 -13.78 -24.98
C LYS A 140 7.19 -14.58 -26.24
N GLU A 141 6.33 -14.53 -27.26
CA GLU A 141 6.56 -15.18 -28.55
C GLU A 141 7.76 -14.58 -29.28
N VAL A 142 7.83 -13.26 -29.39
CA VAL A 142 8.98 -12.56 -29.99
C VAL A 142 10.28 -12.92 -29.27
N MET A 143 10.26 -13.00 -27.94
CA MET A 143 11.44 -13.39 -27.16
C MET A 143 11.86 -14.84 -27.43
N LYS A 144 10.91 -15.77 -27.59
CA LYS A 144 11.21 -17.17 -27.97
C LYS A 144 11.83 -17.25 -29.36
N LEU A 145 11.25 -16.56 -30.34
CA LEU A 145 11.77 -16.52 -31.70
C LEU A 145 13.17 -15.90 -31.74
N LYS A 146 13.38 -14.80 -31.02
CA LYS A 146 14.70 -14.16 -30.92
C LYS A 146 15.76 -15.12 -30.38
N LYS A 147 15.45 -15.84 -29.28
CA LYS A 147 16.36 -16.86 -28.72
C LYS A 147 16.65 -18.01 -29.69
N HIS A 148 15.66 -18.44 -30.48
CA HIS A 148 15.86 -19.46 -31.49
C HIS A 148 16.75 -18.96 -32.64
N SER A 149 16.51 -17.75 -33.13
CA SER A 149 17.33 -17.12 -34.17
C SER A 149 18.76 -16.87 -33.70
N GLU A 150 18.96 -16.46 -32.45
CA GLU A 150 20.29 -16.32 -31.84
C GLU A 150 21.07 -17.64 -31.93
N LYS A 151 20.44 -18.77 -31.57
CA LYS A 151 21.05 -20.11 -31.66
C LYS A 151 21.47 -20.49 -33.07
N ASN A 152 20.60 -20.24 -34.05
CA ASN A 152 20.88 -20.57 -35.44
C ASN A 152 22.07 -19.78 -36.02
N VAL A 153 22.37 -18.59 -35.47
CA VAL A 153 23.41 -17.68 -35.97
C VAL A 153 24.67 -17.69 -35.08
N GLU A 154 24.70 -18.49 -33.99
CA GLU A 154 25.81 -18.58 -33.03
C GLU A 154 27.19 -18.64 -33.70
N GLY A 155 27.35 -19.49 -34.72
CA GLY A 155 28.62 -19.66 -35.43
C GLY A 155 29.22 -18.37 -36.00
N LYS A 156 28.37 -17.43 -36.45
CA LYS A 156 28.81 -16.14 -37.01
C LYS A 156 29.07 -15.09 -35.91
N ILE A 157 28.44 -15.24 -34.74
CA ILE A 157 28.44 -14.24 -33.66
C ILE A 157 29.55 -14.52 -32.63
N THR A 158 30.13 -15.73 -32.62
CA THR A 158 31.21 -16.18 -31.72
C THR A 158 32.25 -15.10 -31.38
N LYS A 159 32.90 -14.53 -32.41
CA LYS A 159 33.93 -13.47 -32.27
C LYS A 159 33.47 -12.30 -31.40
N TYR A 160 32.22 -11.84 -31.57
CA TYR A 160 31.65 -10.73 -30.82
C TYR A 160 31.21 -11.15 -29.41
N THR A 161 30.68 -12.37 -29.27
CA THR A 161 30.27 -12.87 -27.96
C THR A 161 31.45 -13.04 -27.01
N ASP A 162 32.63 -13.39 -27.51
CA ASP A 162 33.81 -13.60 -26.66
C ASP A 162 34.33 -12.29 -26.08
N VAL A 163 34.33 -11.22 -26.88
CA VAL A 163 34.61 -9.86 -26.41
C VAL A 163 33.57 -9.42 -25.36
N LEU A 164 32.28 -9.65 -25.61
CA LEU A 164 31.22 -9.29 -24.66
C LEU A 164 31.28 -10.07 -23.34
N LYS A 165 31.77 -11.32 -23.37
CA LYS A 165 32.02 -12.13 -22.16
C LYS A 165 33.20 -11.58 -21.36
N GLN A 166 34.26 -11.10 -22.00
CA GLN A 166 35.41 -10.49 -21.31
C GLN A 166 35.00 -9.28 -20.47
N TYR A 167 34.08 -8.45 -20.98
CA TYR A 167 33.55 -7.29 -20.25
C TYR A 167 32.41 -7.63 -19.26
N GLY A 168 32.04 -8.91 -19.13
CA GLY A 168 30.98 -9.35 -18.20
C GLY A 168 29.56 -8.93 -18.59
N ILE A 169 29.33 -8.46 -19.81
CA ILE A 169 28.03 -7.97 -20.29
C ILE A 169 27.08 -9.14 -20.58
N LEU A 170 27.62 -10.23 -21.15
CA LEU A 170 26.93 -11.50 -21.27
C LEU A 170 27.28 -12.37 -20.06
N LEU A 171 26.50 -12.25 -18.99
CA LEU A 171 26.56 -13.21 -17.89
C LEU A 171 26.04 -14.56 -18.37
N ARG A 172 26.84 -15.60 -18.13
CA ARG A 172 26.50 -17.01 -18.37
C ARG A 172 25.34 -17.36 -17.44
N VAL A 173 24.11 -17.37 -17.97
CA VAL A 173 22.94 -18.00 -17.34
C VAL A 173 22.77 -19.38 -17.95
#